data_AF-A0A355FA04-F1
#
_entry.id   AF-A0A355FA04-F1
#
_cell.length_a   1.000
_cell.length_b   1.000
_cell.length_c   1.000
_cell.angle_alpha   90.00
_cell.angle_beta   90.00
_cell.angle_gamma   90.00
#
_symmetry.space_group_name_H-M   'P 1'
#
loop_
_entity.id
_entity.type
_entity.pdbx_description
1 polymer ?
#
loop_
_entity_poly.entity_id
_entity_poly.type
_entity_poly.pdbx_seq_one_letter_code
_entity_poly.pdbx_strand_id
1 'polypeptide(L)'
;MGCHAGPPESLQPADAANERGYWERWDAWALDEQILAAAGTDWRQVADLDLDALPEDVRARFTAHARELVADLDAHGPWVLKDPRLCLLLPVWRPALATPVFVLTHRDPLETARSLRARDGLPLAVGIALWEVYNLAALRHSRGAPRFGVSHRRLLTDPGGVAASLAADLAPFAPGTLRVPDAAGLAEVVAADLRHQTADPEEHAGFLNGNQQALWCALDDGTALTWEEVPHPSAGALDALRSWSAAEREGLRLTRRAADLERRCAESEGAAAWRREREVDFERWVASLQQALATAEEELGRLRGRDAEISAWNDTLTARLAAAEGDLQARWREVEELRGLLGEMKGLMEQTRLRADALDLLVAAVLGSRSWRLGWSLTAPARWG
;
A
#
# COMPACT_ATOMS: atom_id res chain seq x y z
N MET A 1 -10.88 -51.48 7.71
CA MET A 1 -11.88 -52.53 8.02
C MET A 1 -13.07 -52.58 7.05
N GLY A 2 -12.99 -51.96 5.87
CA GLY A 2 -14.04 -52.06 4.84
C GLY A 2 -15.20 -51.06 4.96
N CYS A 3 -15.21 -50.18 5.98
CA CYS A 3 -16.19 -49.10 6.08
C CYS A 3 -15.93 -48.04 5.01
N HIS A 4 -17.01 -47.51 4.42
CA HIS A 4 -16.96 -46.41 3.48
C HIS A 4 -16.61 -45.09 4.19
N ALA A 5 -15.57 -44.39 3.75
CA ALA A 5 -15.16 -43.10 4.32
C ALA A 5 -15.54 -41.90 3.42
N GLY A 6 -16.27 -42.14 2.34
CA GLY A 6 -16.43 -41.19 1.21
C GLY A 6 -15.56 -41.61 0.01
N PRO A 7 -15.87 -41.12 -1.20
CA PRO A 7 -15.01 -41.30 -2.36
C PRO A 7 -13.66 -40.57 -2.17
N PRO A 8 -12.55 -41.04 -2.78
CA PRO A 8 -11.21 -40.47 -2.54
C PRO A 8 -11.11 -38.95 -2.75
N GLU A 9 -11.84 -38.40 -3.71
CA GLU A 9 -11.92 -36.97 -4.00
C GLU A 9 -12.62 -36.13 -2.92
N SER A 10 -13.37 -36.78 -2.03
CA SER A 10 -14.04 -36.12 -0.89
C SER A 10 -13.17 -36.08 0.37
N LEU A 11 -12.00 -36.72 0.37
CA LEU A 11 -11.08 -36.74 1.49
C LEU A 11 -10.09 -35.56 1.42
N GLN A 12 -9.68 -35.06 2.58
CA GLN A 12 -8.72 -33.96 2.66
C GLN A 12 -7.34 -34.36 2.09
N PRO A 13 -6.72 -33.47 1.29
CA PRO A 13 -5.43 -33.74 0.67
C PRO A 13 -4.30 -33.79 1.71
N ALA A 14 -3.18 -34.43 1.35
CA ALA A 14 -1.96 -34.43 2.15
C ALA A 14 -1.38 -33.02 2.30
N ASP A 15 -0.76 -32.77 3.45
CA ASP A 15 0.01 -31.56 3.74
C ASP A 15 1.34 -31.92 4.41
N ALA A 16 2.12 -30.90 4.78
CA ALA A 16 3.41 -31.09 5.45
C ALA A 16 3.30 -31.71 6.86
N ALA A 17 2.10 -31.70 7.47
CA ALA A 17 1.86 -32.29 8.78
C ALA A 17 1.40 -33.76 8.69
N ASN A 18 0.81 -34.17 7.56
CA ASN A 18 0.42 -35.53 7.26
C ASN A 18 0.62 -35.85 5.77
N GLU A 19 1.82 -36.35 5.44
CA GLU A 19 2.27 -36.62 4.08
C GLU A 19 1.42 -37.67 3.33
N ARG A 20 0.60 -38.46 4.05
CA ARG A 20 -0.26 -39.50 3.48
C ARG A 20 -1.71 -39.05 3.24
N GLY A 21 -2.06 -37.80 3.57
CA GLY A 21 -3.44 -37.33 3.46
C GLY A 21 -4.28 -37.65 4.70
N TYR A 22 -5.44 -37.02 4.76
CA TYR A 22 -6.35 -37.13 5.89
C TYR A 22 -7.51 -38.07 5.54
N TRP A 23 -8.04 -38.74 6.57
CA TRP A 23 -9.22 -39.61 6.42
C TRP A 23 -10.52 -38.84 6.68
N GLU A 24 -10.40 -37.56 6.98
CA GLU A 24 -11.47 -36.59 7.15
C GLU A 24 -12.12 -36.25 5.80
N ARG A 25 -13.44 -36.41 5.71
CA ARG A 25 -14.20 -35.86 4.59
C ARG A 25 -14.16 -34.33 4.65
N TRP A 26 -13.92 -33.69 3.51
CA TRP A 26 -13.81 -32.24 3.40
C TRP A 26 -15.10 -31.51 3.80
N ASP A 27 -16.25 -32.02 3.37
CA ASP A 27 -17.56 -31.43 3.64
C ASP A 27 -17.93 -31.46 5.13
N ALA A 28 -17.70 -32.59 5.80
CA ALA A 28 -17.83 -32.72 7.24
C ALA A 28 -16.84 -31.82 7.97
N TRP A 29 -15.59 -31.76 7.51
CA TRP A 29 -14.58 -30.90 8.12
C TRP A 29 -14.96 -29.42 8.03
N ALA A 30 -15.49 -29.00 6.88
CA ALA A 30 -15.93 -27.64 6.63
C ALA A 30 -17.16 -27.29 7.48
N LEU A 31 -18.08 -28.23 7.68
CA LEU A 31 -19.20 -28.04 8.59
C LEU A 31 -18.71 -27.86 10.04
N ASP A 32 -17.76 -28.68 10.48
CA ASP A 32 -17.17 -28.57 11.82
C ASP A 32 -16.44 -27.22 12.03
N GLU A 33 -15.72 -26.72 11.02
CA GLU A 33 -15.11 -25.38 11.07
C GLU A 33 -16.18 -24.29 11.19
N GLN A 34 -17.28 -24.40 10.44
CA GLN A 34 -18.38 -23.44 10.50
C GLN A 34 -19.07 -23.44 11.87
N ILE A 35 -19.24 -24.61 12.48
CA ILE A 35 -19.84 -24.72 13.83
C ILE A 35 -18.95 -24.03 14.87
N LEU A 36 -17.65 -24.31 14.86
CA LEU A 36 -16.69 -23.67 15.79
C LEU A 36 -16.62 -22.17 15.58
N ALA A 37 -16.55 -21.72 14.32
CA ALA A 37 -16.53 -20.30 13.98
C ALA A 37 -17.80 -19.58 14.43
N ALA A 38 -18.98 -20.22 14.30
CA ALA A 38 -20.24 -19.67 14.79
C ALA A 38 -20.29 -19.58 16.33
N ALA A 39 -19.58 -20.48 17.03
CA ALA A 39 -19.37 -20.39 18.48
C ALA A 39 -18.27 -19.40 18.87
N GLY A 40 -17.70 -18.66 17.91
CA GLY A 40 -16.67 -17.64 18.14
C GLY A 40 -15.31 -18.22 18.55
N THR A 41 -15.05 -19.48 18.20
CA THR A 41 -13.85 -20.22 18.61
C THR A 41 -13.27 -21.05 17.46
N ASP A 42 -12.18 -21.75 17.73
CA ASP A 42 -11.59 -22.75 16.85
C ASP A 42 -11.24 -24.02 17.64
N TRP A 43 -10.59 -24.98 16.98
CA TRP A 43 -10.25 -26.28 17.58
C TRP A 43 -9.24 -26.19 18.74
N ARG A 44 -8.53 -25.07 18.90
CA ARG A 44 -7.54 -24.80 19.96
C ARG A 44 -8.14 -23.99 21.11
N GLN A 45 -9.14 -23.16 20.85
CA GLN A 45 -9.72 -22.23 21.83
C GLN A 45 -10.97 -22.79 22.55
N VAL A 46 -10.91 -24.04 22.98
CA VAL A 46 -12.10 -24.83 23.38
C VAL A 46 -12.48 -24.73 24.87
N ALA A 47 -11.79 -23.92 25.66
CA ALA A 47 -12.01 -23.83 27.11
C ALA A 47 -13.44 -23.37 27.48
N ASP A 48 -14.01 -22.51 26.64
CA ASP A 48 -15.31 -21.87 26.85
C ASP A 48 -16.33 -22.27 25.77
N LEU A 49 -16.07 -23.38 25.07
CA LEU A 49 -16.98 -23.86 24.02
C LEU A 49 -18.29 -24.33 24.65
N ASP A 50 -19.37 -23.64 24.30
CA ASP A 50 -20.75 -23.98 24.66
C ASP A 50 -21.61 -23.98 23.41
N LEU A 51 -21.97 -25.18 22.93
CA LEU A 51 -22.80 -25.35 21.74
C LEU A 51 -24.29 -25.06 22.01
N ASP A 52 -24.71 -25.11 23.28
CA ASP A 52 -26.09 -24.79 23.67
C ASP A 52 -26.33 -23.28 23.69
N ALA A 53 -25.26 -22.48 23.86
CA ALA A 53 -25.29 -21.02 23.74
C ALA A 53 -25.49 -20.53 22.29
N LEU A 54 -25.36 -21.40 21.29
CA LEU A 54 -25.66 -21.04 19.90
C LEU A 54 -27.17 -20.76 19.72
N PRO A 55 -27.56 -19.75 18.92
CA PRO A 55 -28.96 -19.52 18.57
C PRO A 55 -29.60 -20.78 17.98
N GLU A 56 -30.86 -21.02 18.35
CA GLU A 56 -31.57 -22.26 17.96
C GLU A 56 -31.65 -22.44 16.45
N ASP A 57 -31.90 -21.36 15.70
CA ASP A 57 -31.94 -21.37 14.23
C ASP A 57 -30.58 -21.71 13.62
N VAL A 58 -29.49 -21.22 14.20
CA VAL A 58 -28.12 -21.54 13.79
C VAL A 58 -27.81 -23.01 14.04
N ARG A 59 -28.12 -23.53 15.23
CA ARG A 59 -27.93 -24.95 15.58
C ARG A 59 -28.80 -25.87 14.71
N ALA A 60 -30.05 -25.48 14.43
CA ALA A 60 -30.96 -26.24 13.57
C ALA A 60 -30.43 -26.31 12.12
N ARG A 61 -29.87 -25.21 11.59
CA ARG A 61 -29.23 -25.20 10.27
C ARG A 61 -28.04 -26.15 10.19
N PHE A 62 -27.16 -26.13 11.19
CA PHE A 62 -26.03 -27.07 11.22
C PHE A 62 -26.47 -28.53 11.34
N THR A 63 -27.50 -28.80 12.16
CA THR A 63 -28.09 -30.13 12.28
C THR A 63 -28.71 -30.59 10.96
N ALA A 64 -29.38 -29.70 10.22
CA ALA A 64 -29.92 -30.01 8.89
C ALA A 64 -28.81 -30.35 7.89
N HIS A 65 -27.72 -29.57 7.87
CA HIS A 65 -26.56 -29.85 7.03
C HIS A 65 -25.91 -31.21 7.39
N ALA A 66 -25.76 -31.50 8.68
CA ALA A 66 -25.26 -32.79 9.15
C ALA A 66 -26.14 -33.96 8.66
N ARG A 67 -27.47 -33.79 8.63
CA ARG A 67 -28.41 -34.79 8.10
C ARG A 67 -28.23 -35.04 6.60
N GLU A 68 -27.99 -34.00 5.82
CA GLU A 68 -27.72 -34.13 4.38
C GLU A 68 -26.44 -34.96 4.14
N LEU A 69 -25.37 -34.67 4.88
CA LEU A 69 -24.11 -35.41 4.81
C LEU A 69 -24.26 -36.88 5.26
N VAL A 70 -25.01 -37.12 6.33
CA VAL A 70 -25.27 -38.49 6.80
C VAL A 70 -26.14 -39.26 5.82
N ALA A 71 -27.14 -38.63 5.19
CA ALA A 71 -27.99 -39.29 4.20
C ALA A 71 -27.20 -39.77 2.97
N ASP A 72 -26.20 -39.00 2.53
CA ASP A 72 -25.26 -39.40 1.48
C ASP A 72 -24.42 -40.63 1.88
N LEU A 73 -23.93 -40.65 3.12
CA LEU A 73 -23.16 -41.77 3.67
C LEU A 73 -24.00 -43.03 3.86
N ASP A 74 -25.26 -42.89 4.30
CA ASP A 74 -26.19 -43.99 4.52
C ASP A 74 -26.49 -44.77 3.23
N ALA A 75 -26.32 -44.16 2.05
CA ALA A 75 -26.41 -44.86 0.76
C ALA A 75 -25.29 -45.90 0.53
N HIS A 76 -24.22 -45.87 1.33
CA HIS A 76 -23.00 -46.67 1.16
C HIS A 76 -22.61 -47.48 2.42
N GLY A 77 -23.52 -47.65 3.39
CA GLY A 77 -23.25 -48.26 4.69
C GLY A 77 -22.69 -49.70 4.65
N PRO A 78 -21.84 -50.12 5.62
CA PRO A 78 -21.40 -49.35 6.77
C PRO A 78 -20.35 -48.29 6.39
N TRP A 79 -20.48 -47.11 6.99
CA TRP A 79 -19.58 -45.99 6.76
C TRP A 79 -18.86 -45.59 8.05
N VAL A 80 -17.78 -44.82 7.90
CA VAL A 80 -17.02 -44.21 8.99
C VAL A 80 -16.87 -42.72 8.72
N LEU A 81 -17.20 -41.91 9.72
CA LEU A 81 -16.89 -40.49 9.72
C LEU A 81 -15.88 -40.24 10.84
N LYS A 82 -14.74 -39.65 10.48
CA LYS A 82 -13.68 -39.32 11.42
C LYS A 82 -13.35 -37.85 11.27
N ASP A 83 -13.39 -37.16 12.40
CA ASP A 83 -12.75 -35.87 12.62
C ASP A 83 -12.51 -35.73 14.13
N PRO A 84 -11.31 -35.32 14.60
CA PRO A 84 -11.04 -35.15 16.03
C PRO A 84 -12.04 -34.21 16.73
N ARG A 85 -12.58 -33.21 16.02
CA ARG A 85 -13.51 -32.20 16.54
C ARG A 85 -14.90 -32.75 16.78
N LEU A 86 -15.27 -33.89 16.18
CA LEU A 86 -16.53 -34.58 16.49
C LEU A 86 -16.67 -34.87 17.99
N CYS A 87 -15.56 -35.08 18.72
CA CYS A 87 -15.60 -35.23 20.18
C CYS A 87 -16.30 -34.05 20.88
N LEU A 88 -16.06 -32.83 20.38
CA LEU A 88 -16.64 -31.59 20.86
C LEU A 88 -18.01 -31.34 20.23
N LEU A 89 -18.13 -31.59 18.92
CA LEU A 89 -19.27 -31.19 18.09
C LEU A 89 -20.39 -32.24 18.01
N LEU A 90 -20.19 -33.41 18.63
CA LEU A 90 -21.18 -34.48 18.64
C LEU A 90 -22.57 -34.03 19.12
N PRO A 91 -22.76 -33.08 20.06
CA PRO A 91 -24.11 -32.59 20.38
C PRO A 91 -24.90 -32.06 19.17
N VAL A 92 -24.23 -31.47 18.17
CA VAL A 92 -24.85 -30.99 16.92
C VAL A 92 -25.04 -32.13 15.92
N TRP A 93 -24.09 -33.07 15.85
CA TRP A 93 -24.16 -34.20 14.93
C TRP A 93 -25.12 -35.31 15.39
N ARG A 94 -25.27 -35.52 16.70
CA ARG A 94 -26.02 -36.65 17.28
C ARG A 94 -27.45 -36.77 16.74
N PRO A 95 -28.24 -35.69 16.57
CA PRO A 95 -29.59 -35.77 16.01
C PRO A 95 -29.66 -36.12 14.51
N ALA A 96 -28.51 -36.17 13.81
CA ALA A 96 -28.41 -36.66 12.44
C ALA A 96 -28.06 -38.16 12.38
N LEU A 97 -27.61 -38.76 13.48
CA LEU A 97 -27.12 -40.14 13.52
C LEU A 97 -28.21 -41.09 14.07
N ALA A 98 -28.65 -42.06 13.27
CA ALA A 98 -29.71 -42.99 13.69
C ALA A 98 -29.23 -44.03 14.71
N THR A 99 -28.14 -44.75 14.40
CA THR A 99 -27.59 -45.83 15.24
C THR A 99 -26.06 -45.76 15.35
N PRO A 100 -25.50 -44.64 15.86
CA PRO A 100 -24.07 -44.45 15.87
C PRO A 100 -23.36 -45.42 16.82
N VAL A 101 -22.19 -45.88 16.38
CA VAL A 101 -21.21 -46.58 17.21
C VAL A 101 -19.96 -45.71 17.29
N PHE A 102 -19.45 -45.49 18.49
CA PHE A 102 -18.30 -44.61 18.70
C PHE A 102 -17.03 -45.43 18.98
N VAL A 103 -16.00 -45.21 18.16
CA VAL A 103 -14.65 -45.73 18.40
C VAL A 103 -13.79 -44.60 18.93
N LEU A 104 -13.45 -44.66 20.21
CA LEU A 104 -12.69 -43.63 20.91
C LEU A 104 -11.21 -44.01 20.95
N THR A 105 -10.43 -43.37 20.07
CA THR A 105 -8.99 -43.53 20.06
C THR A 105 -8.34 -42.62 21.09
N HIS A 106 -7.52 -43.19 21.98
CA HIS A 106 -6.74 -42.41 22.94
C HIS A 106 -5.23 -42.63 22.74
N ARG A 107 -4.46 -41.59 23.04
CA ARG A 107 -3.01 -41.57 23.00
C ARG A 107 -2.48 -40.99 24.31
N ASP A 108 -1.24 -41.33 24.64
CA ASP A 108 -0.53 -40.72 25.75
C ASP A 108 -0.61 -39.18 25.69
N PRO A 109 -0.93 -38.51 26.81
CA PRO A 109 -1.10 -37.06 26.86
C PRO A 109 0.17 -36.28 26.49
N LEU A 110 1.35 -36.77 26.90
CA LEU A 110 2.62 -36.12 26.58
C LEU A 110 3.02 -36.33 25.13
N GLU A 111 2.83 -37.54 24.59
CA GLU A 111 3.05 -37.76 23.15
C GLU A 111 2.14 -36.87 22.30
N THR A 112 0.88 -36.73 22.71
CA THR A 112 -0.09 -35.84 22.06
C THR A 112 0.37 -34.39 22.11
N ALA A 113 0.76 -33.90 23.28
CA ALA A 113 1.24 -32.53 23.46
C ALA A 113 2.55 -32.25 22.69
N ARG A 114 3.49 -33.20 22.65
CA ARG A 114 4.73 -33.10 21.86
C ARG A 114 4.43 -33.05 20.37
N SER A 115 3.47 -33.84 19.90
CA SER A 115 3.01 -33.82 18.50
C SER A 115 2.42 -32.45 18.13
N LEU A 116 1.55 -31.91 18.98
CA LEU A 116 0.95 -30.58 18.79
C LEU A 116 2.00 -29.46 18.85
N ARG A 117 3.01 -29.59 19.72
CA ARG A 117 4.13 -28.64 19.75
C ARG A 117 4.94 -28.66 18.45
N ALA A 118 5.24 -29.85 17.93
CA ALA A 118 6.02 -29.99 16.71
C ALA A 118 5.27 -29.44 15.48
N ARG A 119 3.96 -29.68 15.40
CA ARG A 119 3.11 -29.26 14.28
C ARG A 119 2.71 -27.78 14.36
N ASP A 120 2.20 -27.35 15.51
CA ASP A 120 1.49 -26.07 15.68
C ASP A 120 2.25 -25.08 16.59
N GLY A 121 3.37 -25.49 17.18
CA GLY A 121 4.12 -24.65 18.13
C GLY A 121 3.44 -24.50 19.50
N LEU A 122 2.43 -25.30 19.82
CA LEU A 122 1.71 -25.18 21.09
C LEU A 122 2.61 -25.51 22.30
N PRO A 123 2.50 -24.75 23.40
CA PRO A 123 3.14 -25.12 24.66
C PRO A 123 2.63 -26.48 25.15
N LEU A 124 3.51 -27.27 25.78
CA LEU A 124 3.14 -28.62 26.25
C LEU A 124 1.92 -28.60 27.17
N ALA A 125 1.85 -27.65 28.11
CA ALA A 125 0.70 -27.51 29.02
C ALA A 125 -0.63 -27.27 28.27
N VAL A 126 -0.60 -26.51 27.17
CA VAL A 126 -1.76 -26.27 26.31
C VAL A 126 -2.15 -27.55 25.56
N GLY A 127 -1.17 -28.27 25.02
CA GLY A 127 -1.40 -29.55 24.36
C GLY A 127 -2.00 -30.62 25.28
N ILE A 128 -1.52 -30.71 26.54
CA ILE A 128 -2.07 -31.62 27.55
C ILE A 128 -3.50 -31.19 27.94
N ALA A 129 -3.74 -29.88 28.08
CA ALA A 129 -5.07 -29.36 28.38
C ALA A 129 -6.08 -29.65 27.25
N LEU A 130 -5.66 -29.50 25.98
CA LEU A 130 -6.47 -29.90 24.83
C LEU A 130 -6.78 -31.39 24.86
N TRP A 131 -5.77 -32.23 25.12
CA TRP A 131 -5.97 -33.67 25.27
C TRP A 131 -7.03 -33.99 26.33
N GLU A 132 -6.99 -33.34 27.49
CA GLU A 132 -7.97 -33.55 28.56
C GLU A 132 -9.38 -33.16 28.11
N VAL A 133 -9.55 -31.96 27.55
CA VAL A 133 -10.86 -31.45 27.11
C VAL A 133 -11.46 -32.35 26.04
N TYR A 134 -10.69 -32.74 25.02
CA TYR A 134 -11.19 -33.56 23.92
C TYR A 134 -11.60 -34.96 24.37
N ASN A 135 -10.77 -35.63 25.20
CA ASN A 135 -11.11 -36.97 25.68
C ASN A 135 -12.33 -36.96 26.61
N LEU A 136 -12.45 -35.96 27.50
CA LEU A 136 -13.63 -35.83 28.36
C LEU A 136 -14.89 -35.51 27.56
N ALA A 137 -14.79 -34.68 26.52
CA ALA A 137 -15.90 -34.39 25.62
C ALA A 137 -16.34 -35.64 24.84
N ALA A 138 -15.37 -36.40 24.31
CA ALA A 138 -15.62 -37.67 23.63
C ALA A 138 -16.37 -38.64 24.55
N LEU A 139 -15.90 -38.82 25.79
CA LEU A 139 -16.55 -39.67 26.80
C LEU A 139 -17.97 -39.19 27.14
N ARG A 140 -18.16 -37.88 27.32
CA ARG A 140 -19.44 -37.28 27.71
C ARG A 140 -20.48 -37.38 26.60
N HIS A 141 -20.16 -36.94 25.39
CA HIS A 141 -21.13 -36.80 24.30
C HIS A 141 -21.46 -38.14 23.62
N SER A 142 -20.57 -39.14 23.73
CA SER A 142 -20.81 -40.49 23.19
C SER A 142 -21.71 -41.34 24.10
N ARG A 143 -22.07 -40.88 25.31
CA ARG A 143 -22.94 -41.64 26.24
C ARG A 143 -24.26 -42.05 25.58
N GLY A 144 -24.83 -43.14 26.08
CA GLY A 144 -26.09 -43.71 25.58
C GLY A 144 -26.00 -44.38 24.20
N ALA A 145 -24.78 -44.65 23.71
CA ALA A 145 -24.52 -45.43 22.50
C ALA A 145 -23.43 -46.47 22.77
N PRO A 146 -23.29 -47.50 21.90
CA PRO A 146 -22.14 -48.41 21.92
C PRO A 146 -20.82 -47.65 21.75
N ARG A 147 -19.83 -47.96 22.59
CA ARG A 147 -18.52 -47.28 22.62
C ARG A 147 -17.40 -48.30 22.76
N PHE A 148 -16.33 -48.13 21.98
CA PHE A 148 -15.15 -48.98 22.01
C PHE A 148 -13.88 -48.14 22.12
N GLY A 149 -13.03 -48.46 23.09
CA GLY A 149 -11.75 -47.77 23.31
C GLY A 149 -10.63 -48.40 22.50
N VAL A 150 -9.84 -47.57 21.82
CA VAL A 150 -8.66 -48.02 21.07
C VAL A 150 -7.43 -47.27 21.55
N SER A 151 -6.48 -48.01 22.12
CA SER A 151 -5.19 -47.45 22.54
C SER A 151 -4.26 -47.31 21.34
N HIS A 152 -3.83 -46.08 21.05
CA HIS A 152 -2.83 -45.81 20.02
C HIS A 152 -1.55 -46.61 20.25
N ARG A 153 -1.10 -46.73 21.50
CA ARG A 153 0.08 -47.53 21.87
C ARG A 153 -0.10 -48.99 21.47
N ARG A 154 -1.23 -49.60 21.84
CA ARG A 154 -1.52 -51.00 21.49
C ARG A 154 -1.68 -51.19 19.99
N LEU A 155 -2.30 -50.23 19.29
CA LEU A 155 -2.46 -50.28 17.84
C LEU A 155 -1.10 -50.32 17.14
N LEU A 156 -0.08 -49.63 17.65
CA LEU A 156 1.28 -49.67 17.10
C LEU A 156 2.07 -50.93 17.46
N THR A 157 1.89 -51.47 18.68
CA THR A 157 2.66 -52.64 19.14
C THR A 157 2.05 -53.98 18.75
N ASP A 158 0.72 -54.05 18.64
CA ASP A 158 -0.04 -55.23 18.21
C ASP A 158 -1.22 -54.81 17.33
N PRO A 159 -0.95 -54.33 16.09
CA PRO A 159 -2.01 -53.88 15.18
C PRO A 159 -3.01 -55.00 14.86
N GLY A 160 -2.52 -56.23 14.72
CA GLY A 160 -3.34 -57.41 14.39
C GLY A 160 -4.32 -57.76 15.49
N GLY A 161 -3.86 -57.84 16.74
CA GLY A 161 -4.74 -58.12 17.88
C GLY A 161 -5.77 -57.01 18.10
N VAL A 162 -5.38 -55.74 17.97
CA VAL A 162 -6.32 -54.61 18.07
C VAL A 162 -7.37 -54.64 16.95
N ALA A 163 -6.96 -54.86 15.70
CA ALA A 163 -7.89 -54.94 14.58
C ALA A 163 -8.87 -56.12 14.71
N ALA A 164 -8.41 -57.29 15.16
CA ALA A 164 -9.25 -58.46 15.38
C ALA A 164 -10.25 -58.24 16.52
N SER A 165 -9.81 -57.68 17.66
CA SER A 165 -10.69 -57.36 18.79
C SER A 165 -11.76 -56.35 18.40
N LEU A 166 -11.36 -55.25 17.76
CA LEU A 166 -12.30 -54.20 17.35
C LEU A 166 -13.29 -54.71 16.30
N ALA A 167 -12.87 -55.57 15.37
CA ALA A 167 -13.80 -56.17 14.42
C ALA A 167 -14.81 -57.11 15.08
N ALA A 168 -14.40 -57.87 16.09
CA ALA A 168 -15.31 -58.72 16.87
C ALA A 168 -16.32 -57.89 17.67
N ASP A 169 -15.85 -56.82 18.29
CA ASP A 169 -16.67 -55.87 19.07
C ASP A 169 -17.70 -55.14 18.18
N LEU A 170 -17.32 -54.80 16.95
CA LEU A 170 -18.17 -54.10 15.98
C LEU A 170 -19.10 -55.04 15.19
N ALA A 171 -18.82 -56.35 15.16
CA ALA A 171 -19.59 -57.32 14.38
C ALA A 171 -21.11 -57.32 14.64
N PRO A 172 -21.61 -57.13 15.89
CA PRO A 172 -23.05 -57.02 16.14
C PRO A 172 -23.72 -55.81 15.46
N PHE A 173 -22.96 -54.76 15.14
CA PHE A 173 -23.47 -53.51 14.57
C PHE A 173 -23.30 -53.43 13.05
N ALA A 174 -22.40 -54.25 12.49
CA ALA A 174 -22.12 -54.33 11.06
C ALA A 174 -21.90 -55.80 10.64
N PRO A 175 -22.94 -56.66 10.73
CA PRO A 175 -22.79 -58.09 10.53
C PRO A 175 -22.43 -58.43 9.09
N GLY A 176 -21.33 -59.18 8.91
CA GLY A 176 -20.89 -59.69 7.61
C GLY A 176 -20.31 -58.64 6.64
N THR A 177 -20.17 -57.38 7.07
CA THR A 177 -19.67 -56.28 6.23
C THR A 177 -18.25 -55.84 6.59
N LEU A 178 -17.84 -56.01 7.85
CA LEU A 178 -16.49 -55.67 8.30
C LEU A 178 -15.44 -56.65 7.79
N ARG A 179 -14.27 -56.13 7.40
CA ARG A 179 -13.11 -56.91 6.97
C ARG A 179 -11.95 -56.67 7.91
N VAL A 180 -11.45 -57.73 8.55
CA VAL A 180 -10.19 -57.67 9.29
C VAL A 180 -9.05 -57.59 8.27
N PRO A 181 -8.23 -56.53 8.25
CA PRO A 181 -7.10 -56.45 7.32
C PRO A 181 -6.08 -57.53 7.67
N ASP A 182 -5.41 -58.07 6.65
CA ASP A 182 -4.29 -59.00 6.86
C ASP A 182 -3.03 -58.25 7.34
N ALA A 183 -1.98 -59.00 7.67
CA ALA A 183 -0.74 -58.41 8.17
C ALA A 183 -0.10 -57.40 7.20
N ALA A 184 -0.24 -57.63 5.88
CA ALA A 184 0.28 -56.72 4.86
C ALA A 184 -0.50 -55.40 4.82
N GLY A 185 -1.83 -55.47 4.81
CA GLY A 185 -2.70 -54.29 4.84
C GLY A 185 -2.59 -53.50 6.15
N LEU A 186 -2.32 -54.16 7.27
CA LEU A 186 -2.03 -53.47 8.53
C LEU A 186 -0.68 -52.76 8.51
N ALA A 187 0.37 -53.38 7.96
CA ALA A 187 1.71 -52.78 7.89
C ALA A 187 1.75 -51.55 6.97
N GLU A 188 0.90 -51.50 5.94
CA GLU A 188 0.77 -50.33 5.06
C GLU A 188 0.19 -49.11 5.79
N VAL A 189 -0.81 -49.34 6.65
CA VAL A 189 -1.55 -48.27 7.35
C VAL A 189 -0.91 -47.90 8.70
N VAL A 190 -0.35 -48.89 9.41
CA VAL A 190 0.21 -48.76 10.76
C VAL A 190 1.71 -49.05 10.69
N ALA A 191 2.45 -48.12 10.10
CA ALA A 191 3.89 -48.23 10.00
C ALA A 191 4.57 -47.65 11.26
N ALA A 192 5.57 -48.35 11.80
CA ALA A 192 6.21 -48.01 13.08
C ALA A 192 6.97 -46.65 13.04
N ASP A 193 7.36 -46.23 11.84
CA ASP A 193 7.96 -44.92 11.53
C ASP A 193 6.98 -43.74 11.69
N LEU A 194 5.66 -44.00 11.77
CA LEU A 194 4.63 -43.00 12.07
C LEU A 194 4.54 -42.64 13.57
N ARG A 195 5.26 -43.35 14.46
CA ARG A 195 5.37 -42.97 15.88
C ARG A 195 6.44 -41.90 16.07
N HIS A 196 6.11 -40.67 15.70
CA HIS A 196 7.07 -39.56 15.76
C HIS A 196 7.43 -39.07 17.18
N GLN A 197 6.62 -39.40 18.19
CA GLN A 197 6.80 -38.92 19.56
C GLN A 197 6.61 -40.08 20.54
N THR A 198 7.49 -40.15 21.54
CA THR A 198 7.45 -41.12 22.64
C THR A 198 7.38 -40.39 23.97
N ALA A 199 6.78 -41.01 24.98
CA ALA A 199 6.81 -40.58 26.36
C ALA A 199 7.09 -41.78 27.27
N ASP A 200 7.91 -41.57 28.28
CA ASP A 200 8.12 -42.54 29.35
C ASP A 200 7.05 -42.29 30.43
N PRO A 201 6.34 -43.33 30.93
CA PRO A 201 5.44 -43.19 32.08
C PRO A 201 6.05 -42.45 33.28
N GLU A 202 7.36 -42.52 33.50
CA GLU A 202 8.03 -41.78 34.58
C GLU A 202 8.01 -40.26 34.39
N GLU A 203 7.90 -39.78 33.15
CA GLU A 203 7.82 -38.34 32.85
C GLU A 203 6.47 -37.74 33.27
N HIS A 204 5.41 -38.55 33.38
CA HIS A 204 4.06 -38.06 33.66
C HIS A 204 3.99 -37.25 34.96
N ALA A 205 4.72 -37.67 35.99
CA ALA A 205 4.76 -37.01 37.30
C ALA A 205 5.24 -35.55 37.24
N GLY A 206 6.02 -35.18 36.21
CA GLY A 206 6.53 -33.82 36.03
C GLY A 206 5.63 -32.89 35.21
N PHE A 207 4.60 -33.41 34.54
CA PHE A 207 3.81 -32.65 33.57
C PHE A 207 2.30 -32.76 33.75
N LEU A 208 1.79 -33.92 34.16
CA LEU A 208 0.35 -34.14 34.33
C LEU A 208 -0.08 -33.74 35.74
N ASN A 209 -1.23 -33.08 35.84
CA ASN A 209 -1.91 -32.93 37.12
C ASN A 209 -2.66 -34.22 37.51
N GLY A 210 -3.14 -34.31 38.75
CA GLY A 210 -3.82 -35.52 39.24
C GLY A 210 -5.05 -35.93 38.43
N ASN A 211 -5.82 -34.98 37.90
CA ASN A 211 -7.00 -35.28 37.08
C ASN A 211 -6.60 -35.85 35.71
N GLN A 212 -5.56 -35.29 35.10
CA GLN A 212 -5.03 -35.75 33.82
C GLN A 212 -4.41 -37.14 33.95
N GLN A 213 -3.68 -37.40 35.04
CA GLN A 213 -3.16 -38.73 35.35
C GLN A 213 -4.29 -39.75 35.53
N ALA A 214 -5.33 -39.40 36.30
CA ALA A 214 -6.47 -40.28 36.52
C ALA A 214 -7.23 -40.58 35.22
N LEU A 215 -7.44 -39.57 34.37
CA LEU A 215 -8.06 -39.74 33.05
C LEU A 215 -7.21 -40.64 32.15
N TRP A 216 -5.89 -40.47 32.14
CA TRP A 216 -4.98 -41.30 31.34
C TRP A 216 -5.07 -42.76 31.78
N CYS A 217 -4.95 -43.03 33.09
CA CYS A 217 -5.05 -44.38 33.63
C CYS A 217 -6.40 -45.03 33.27
N ALA A 218 -7.50 -44.29 33.43
CA ALA A 218 -8.84 -44.80 33.16
C ALA A 218 -9.10 -45.04 31.65
N LEU A 219 -8.47 -44.28 30.77
CA LEU A 219 -8.52 -44.53 29.33
C LEU A 219 -7.70 -45.79 28.95
N ASP A 220 -6.50 -45.96 29.51
CA ASP A 220 -5.60 -47.09 29.20
C ASP A 220 -6.14 -48.42 29.76
N ASP A 221 -6.75 -48.42 30.95
CA ASP A 221 -7.40 -49.61 31.54
C ASP A 221 -8.85 -49.83 31.08
N GLY A 222 -9.43 -48.87 30.37
CA GLY A 222 -10.78 -48.92 29.80
C GLY A 222 -11.92 -48.56 30.76
N THR A 223 -11.64 -48.30 32.04
CA THR A 223 -12.67 -47.94 33.03
C THR A 223 -13.36 -46.61 32.74
N ALA A 224 -12.70 -45.70 31.99
CA ALA A 224 -13.31 -44.44 31.56
C ALA A 224 -14.59 -44.64 30.72
N LEU A 225 -14.69 -45.76 29.98
CA LEU A 225 -15.86 -46.08 29.15
C LEU A 225 -17.08 -46.50 29.96
N THR A 226 -16.93 -46.80 31.25
CA THR A 226 -18.03 -47.23 32.13
C THR A 226 -18.42 -46.17 33.16
N TRP A 227 -17.77 -45.01 33.15
CA TRP A 227 -18.12 -43.89 34.03
C TRP A 227 -19.57 -43.44 33.83
N GLU A 228 -20.33 -43.44 34.92
CA GLU A 228 -21.69 -42.91 34.96
C GLU A 228 -21.68 -41.38 34.82
N GLU A 229 -20.74 -40.73 35.51
CA GLU A 229 -20.50 -39.29 35.48
C GLU A 229 -19.09 -39.01 34.95
N VAL A 230 -19.00 -38.22 33.87
CA VAL A 230 -17.72 -37.84 33.26
C VAL A 230 -17.26 -36.52 33.91
N PRO A 231 -16.07 -36.49 34.53
CA PRO A 231 -15.59 -35.29 35.22
C PRO A 231 -15.43 -34.11 34.26
N HIS A 232 -15.56 -32.90 34.80
CA HIS A 232 -15.25 -31.69 34.05
C HIS A 232 -13.73 -31.55 33.88
N PRO A 233 -13.28 -30.85 32.82
CA PRO A 233 -11.86 -30.53 32.67
C PRO A 233 -11.30 -29.84 33.91
N SER A 234 -10.06 -30.17 34.28
CA SER A 234 -9.38 -29.58 35.41
C SER A 234 -9.28 -28.06 35.29
N ALA A 235 -9.41 -27.35 36.41
CA ALA A 235 -9.29 -25.88 36.44
C ALA A 235 -7.95 -25.42 35.82
N GLY A 236 -6.86 -26.13 36.11
CA GLY A 236 -5.55 -25.85 35.53
C GLY A 236 -5.50 -26.02 34.00
N ALA A 237 -6.22 -26.99 33.43
CA ALA A 237 -6.32 -27.13 31.98
C ALA A 237 -7.11 -25.97 31.35
N LEU A 238 -8.26 -25.60 31.95
CA LEU A 238 -9.05 -24.47 31.47
C LEU A 238 -8.27 -23.15 31.56
N ASP A 239 -7.56 -22.92 32.66
CA ASP A 239 -6.72 -21.74 32.85
C ASP A 239 -5.56 -21.69 31.83
N ALA A 240 -4.91 -22.82 31.56
CA ALA A 240 -3.86 -22.91 30.55
C ALA A 240 -4.37 -22.55 29.15
N LEU A 241 -5.54 -23.10 28.77
CA LEU A 241 -6.18 -22.79 27.49
C LEU A 241 -6.60 -21.33 27.41
N ARG A 242 -7.29 -20.79 28.42
CA ARG A 242 -7.75 -19.38 28.44
C ARG A 242 -6.58 -18.41 28.38
N SER A 243 -5.52 -18.68 29.15
CA SER A 243 -4.31 -17.84 29.16
C SER A 243 -3.62 -17.84 27.80
N TRP A 244 -3.50 -19.00 27.17
CA TRP A 244 -2.93 -19.11 25.84
C TRP A 244 -3.78 -18.39 24.78
N SER A 245 -5.10 -18.59 24.76
CA SER A 245 -6.01 -17.89 23.84
C SER A 245 -5.96 -16.37 24.02
N ALA A 246 -5.82 -15.88 25.26
CA ALA A 246 -5.65 -14.46 25.53
C ALA A 246 -4.33 -13.92 24.97
N ALA A 247 -3.23 -14.67 25.16
CA ALA A 247 -1.92 -14.33 24.63
C ALA A 247 -1.90 -14.34 23.09
N GLU A 248 -2.54 -15.32 22.46
CA GLU A 248 -2.66 -15.41 20.99
C GLU A 248 -3.43 -14.21 20.41
N ARG A 249 -4.56 -13.83 21.03
CA ARG A 249 -5.33 -12.65 20.62
C ARG A 249 -4.54 -11.35 20.75
N GLU A 250 -3.80 -11.17 21.85
CA GLU A 250 -2.96 -9.99 22.02
C GLU A 250 -1.78 -9.99 21.04
N GLY A 251 -1.16 -11.15 20.78
CA GLY A 251 -0.13 -11.31 19.75
C GLY A 251 -0.62 -10.87 18.37
N LEU A 252 -1.80 -11.35 17.95
CA LEU A 252 -2.41 -10.94 16.67
C LEU A 252 -2.70 -9.44 16.61
N ARG A 253 -3.18 -8.86 17.71
CA ARG A 253 -3.41 -7.41 17.83
C ARG A 253 -2.11 -6.62 17.67
N LEU A 254 -1.04 -7.05 18.31
CA LEU A 254 0.28 -6.42 18.21
C LEU A 254 0.84 -6.52 16.79
N THR A 255 0.74 -7.68 16.14
CA THR A 255 1.16 -7.84 14.73
C THR A 255 0.40 -6.91 13.79
N ARG A 256 -0.93 -6.80 13.93
CA ARG A 256 -1.72 -5.84 13.14
C ARG A 256 -1.29 -4.39 13.39
N ARG A 257 -0.99 -4.04 14.63
CA ARG A 257 -0.51 -2.71 15.00
C ARG A 257 0.89 -2.43 14.44
N ALA A 258 1.78 -3.42 14.45
CA ALA A 258 3.11 -3.30 13.85
C ALA A 258 3.00 -3.05 12.34
N ALA A 259 2.18 -3.82 11.62
CA ALA A 259 1.95 -3.63 10.19
C ALA A 259 1.31 -2.27 9.85
N ASP A 260 0.42 -1.75 10.70
CA ASP A 260 -0.13 -0.39 10.56
C ASP A 260 0.97 0.69 10.73
N LEU A 261 1.80 0.54 11.77
CA LEU A 261 2.91 1.46 12.03
C LEU A 261 3.94 1.45 10.89
N GLU A 262 4.29 0.27 10.35
CA GLU A 262 5.17 0.14 9.20
C GLU A 262 4.63 0.87 7.96
N ARG A 263 3.33 0.72 7.66
CA ARG A 263 2.66 1.46 6.58
C ARG A 263 2.77 2.96 6.78
N ARG A 264 2.47 3.45 7.98
CA ARG A 264 2.51 4.88 8.32
C ARG A 264 3.93 5.44 8.25
N CYS A 265 4.93 4.66 8.64
CA CYS A 265 6.33 5.02 8.46
C CYS A 265 6.68 5.15 6.97
N ALA A 266 6.32 4.18 6.14
CA ALA A 266 6.55 4.22 4.69
C ALA A 266 5.87 5.43 4.01
N GLU A 267 4.62 5.74 4.39
CA GLU A 267 3.90 6.93 3.91
C GLU A 267 4.61 8.23 4.29
N SER A 268 5.08 8.32 5.55
CA SER A 268 5.81 9.49 6.03
C SER A 268 7.17 9.66 5.32
N GLU A 269 7.87 8.56 5.05
CA GLU A 269 9.13 8.58 4.29
C GLU A 269 8.91 9.01 2.83
N GLY A 270 7.86 8.48 2.17
CA GLY A 270 7.46 8.91 0.84
C GLY A 270 7.10 10.39 0.78
N ALA A 271 6.34 10.90 1.76
CA ALA A 271 6.01 12.32 1.85
C ALA A 271 7.24 13.21 2.11
N ALA A 272 8.23 12.72 2.87
CA ALA A 272 9.49 13.42 3.07
C ALA A 272 10.33 13.45 1.79
N ALA A 273 10.40 12.35 1.05
CA ALA A 273 11.11 12.28 -0.23
C ALA A 273 10.49 13.24 -1.26
N TRP A 274 9.16 13.23 -1.40
CA TRP A 274 8.44 14.15 -2.28
C TRP A 274 8.67 15.63 -1.93
N ARG A 275 8.71 15.98 -0.63
CA ARG A 275 9.02 17.35 -0.19
C ARG A 275 10.43 17.78 -0.60
N ARG A 276 11.43 16.90 -0.43
CA ARG A 276 12.83 17.19 -0.82
C ARG A 276 12.96 17.40 -2.34
N GLU A 277 12.29 16.58 -3.14
CA GLU A 277 12.29 16.72 -4.60
C GLU A 277 11.70 18.08 -5.03
N ARG A 278 10.57 18.48 -4.45
CA ARG A 278 9.97 19.79 -4.72
C ARG A 278 10.82 20.97 -4.27
N GLU A 279 11.54 20.82 -3.17
CA GLU A 279 12.46 21.85 -2.69
C GLU A 279 13.60 22.06 -3.69
N VAL A 280 14.19 20.97 -4.22
CA VAL A 280 15.20 21.03 -5.29
C VAL A 280 14.66 21.66 -6.57
N ASP A 281 13.45 21.29 -7.01
CA ASP A 281 12.83 21.89 -8.19
C ASP A 281 12.52 23.37 -8.00
N PHE A 282 12.07 23.76 -6.82
CA PHE A 282 11.82 25.16 -6.46
C PHE A 282 13.11 25.97 -6.45
N GLU A 283 14.19 25.44 -5.86
CA GLU A 283 15.52 26.08 -5.89
C GLU A 283 16.02 26.28 -7.32
N ARG A 284 15.87 25.28 -8.20
CA ARG A 284 16.22 25.39 -9.62
C ARG A 284 15.39 26.46 -10.33
N TRP A 285 14.09 26.54 -10.04
CA TRP A 285 13.21 27.55 -10.61
C TRP A 285 13.60 28.96 -10.16
N VAL A 286 13.88 29.15 -8.86
CA VAL A 286 14.37 30.43 -8.31
C VAL A 286 15.68 30.84 -8.97
N ALA A 287 16.64 29.92 -9.12
CA ALA A 287 17.90 30.20 -9.80
C ALA A 287 17.70 30.63 -11.27
N SER A 288 16.79 29.96 -11.98
CA SER A 288 16.41 30.33 -13.36
C SER A 288 15.81 31.74 -13.44
N LEU A 289 14.92 32.09 -12.50
CA LEU A 289 14.35 33.44 -12.43
C LEU A 289 15.40 34.51 -12.12
N GLN A 290 16.34 34.23 -11.22
CA GLN A 290 17.44 35.15 -10.92
C GLN A 290 18.32 35.39 -12.15
N GLN A 291 18.61 34.34 -12.93
CA GLN A 291 19.37 34.46 -14.17
C GLN A 291 18.62 35.28 -15.24
N ALA A 292 17.31 35.05 -15.38
CA ALA A 292 16.47 35.83 -16.29
C ALA A 292 16.41 37.31 -15.87
N LEU A 293 16.30 37.59 -14.57
CA LEU A 293 16.31 38.95 -14.03
C LEU A 293 17.64 39.65 -14.32
N ALA A 294 18.77 39.00 -14.04
CA ALA A 294 20.10 39.55 -14.34
C ALA A 294 20.26 39.88 -15.83
N THR A 295 19.79 38.99 -16.71
CA THR A 295 19.80 39.21 -18.17
C THR A 295 18.95 40.43 -18.56
N ALA A 296 17.77 40.58 -17.97
CA ALA A 296 16.89 41.72 -18.23
C ALA A 296 17.48 43.04 -17.71
N GLU A 297 18.15 43.03 -16.56
CA GLU A 297 18.84 44.21 -16.01
C GLU A 297 20.00 44.66 -16.90
N GLU A 298 20.77 43.70 -17.45
CA GLU A 298 21.83 43.99 -18.41
C GLU A 298 21.29 44.60 -19.72
N GLU A 299 20.19 44.03 -20.24
CA GLU A 299 19.48 44.57 -21.42
C GLU A 299 18.99 46.01 -21.17
N LEU A 300 18.36 46.26 -20.02
CA LEU A 300 17.89 47.57 -19.63
C LEU A 300 19.04 48.57 -19.50
N GLY A 301 20.17 48.16 -18.94
CA GLY A 301 21.39 48.96 -18.88
C GLY A 301 21.88 49.36 -20.28
N ARG A 302 21.90 48.40 -21.22
CA ARG A 302 22.31 48.67 -22.61
C ARG A 302 21.37 49.63 -23.33
N LEU A 303 20.05 49.47 -23.14
CA LEU A 303 19.04 50.36 -23.72
C LEU A 303 19.17 51.78 -23.14
N ARG A 304 19.35 51.92 -21.83
CA ARG A 304 19.61 53.23 -21.20
C ARG A 304 20.87 53.91 -21.73
N GLY A 305 21.93 53.14 -21.98
CA GLY A 305 23.15 53.65 -22.61
C GLY A 305 22.89 54.21 -24.01
N ARG A 306 22.15 53.47 -24.84
CA ARG A 306 21.73 53.93 -26.18
C ARG A 306 20.86 55.18 -26.12
N ASP A 307 19.89 55.24 -25.21
CA ASP A 307 19.05 56.42 -25.05
C ASP A 307 19.87 57.67 -24.68
N ALA A 308 20.89 57.51 -23.83
CA ALA A 308 21.79 58.60 -23.47
C ALA A 308 22.65 59.07 -24.67
N GLU A 309 23.16 58.14 -25.49
CA GLU A 309 23.90 58.45 -26.72
C GLU A 309 23.02 59.20 -27.72
N ILE A 310 21.78 58.71 -27.95
CA ILE A 310 20.81 59.35 -28.84
C ILE A 310 20.49 60.76 -28.34
N SER A 311 20.28 60.94 -27.02
CA SER A 311 20.03 62.25 -26.44
C SER A 311 21.21 63.22 -26.66
N ALA A 312 22.45 62.78 -26.39
CA ALA A 312 23.64 63.62 -26.60
C ALA A 312 23.85 63.98 -28.08
N TRP A 313 23.56 63.04 -28.98
CA TRP A 313 23.60 63.29 -30.42
C TRP A 313 22.54 64.30 -30.85
N ASN A 314 21.31 64.19 -30.34
CA ASN A 314 20.26 65.17 -30.56
C ASN A 314 20.66 66.56 -30.07
N ASP A 315 21.16 66.68 -28.84
CA ASP A 315 21.62 67.97 -28.29
C ASP A 315 22.70 68.61 -29.19
N THR A 316 23.63 67.79 -29.69
CA THR A 316 24.68 68.23 -30.62
C THR A 316 24.08 68.71 -31.94
N LEU A 317 23.13 67.97 -32.53
CA LEU A 317 22.46 68.37 -33.76
C LEU A 317 21.65 69.66 -33.57
N THR A 318 20.93 69.78 -32.46
CA THR A 318 20.16 70.99 -32.12
C THR A 318 21.08 72.19 -32.00
N ALA A 319 22.24 72.06 -31.36
CA ALA A 319 23.23 73.13 -31.28
C ALA A 319 23.80 73.53 -32.66
N ARG A 320 24.10 72.54 -33.53
CA ARG A 320 24.58 72.80 -34.90
C ARG A 320 23.51 73.47 -35.76
N LEU A 321 22.25 73.06 -35.61
CA LEU A 321 21.13 73.66 -36.31
C LEU A 321 20.97 75.14 -35.90
N ALA A 322 20.96 75.42 -34.59
CA ALA A 322 20.88 76.79 -34.08
C ALA A 322 22.05 77.68 -34.56
N ALA A 323 23.28 77.14 -34.62
CA ALA A 323 24.42 77.86 -35.17
C ALA A 323 24.25 78.16 -36.66
N ALA A 324 23.83 77.18 -37.46
CA ALA A 324 23.59 77.36 -38.89
C ALA A 324 22.45 78.35 -39.17
N GLU A 325 21.38 78.33 -38.37
CA GLU A 325 20.30 79.32 -38.43
C GLU A 325 20.82 80.73 -38.11
N GLY A 326 21.67 80.87 -37.09
CA GLY A 326 22.34 82.13 -36.76
C GLY A 326 23.21 82.67 -37.90
N ASP A 327 24.04 81.82 -38.50
CA ASP A 327 24.88 82.16 -39.66
C ASP A 327 24.04 82.59 -40.88
N LEU A 328 22.95 81.86 -41.16
CA LEU A 328 22.02 82.20 -42.22
C LEU A 328 21.41 83.58 -41.98
N GLN A 329 20.99 83.86 -40.75
CA GLN A 329 20.39 85.13 -40.37
C GLN A 329 21.38 86.30 -40.46
N ALA A 330 22.65 86.07 -40.12
CA ALA A 330 23.73 87.05 -40.30
C ALA A 330 23.96 87.36 -41.79
N ARG A 331 24.07 86.33 -42.64
CA ARG A 331 24.18 86.52 -44.10
C ARG A 331 22.99 87.25 -44.70
N TRP A 332 21.77 86.96 -44.21
CA TRP A 332 20.58 87.68 -44.63
C TRP A 332 20.66 89.18 -44.31
N ARG A 333 21.17 89.56 -43.13
CA ARG A 333 21.40 90.98 -42.80
C ARG A 333 22.43 91.62 -43.71
N GLU A 334 23.52 90.93 -44.00
CA GLU A 334 24.56 91.42 -44.91
C GLU A 334 24.02 91.66 -46.33
N VAL A 335 23.20 90.72 -46.85
CA VAL A 335 22.52 90.90 -48.15
C VAL A 335 21.59 92.13 -48.12
N GLU A 336 20.88 92.36 -47.03
CA GLU A 336 19.97 93.49 -46.90
C GLU A 336 20.73 94.82 -46.78
N GLU A 337 21.86 94.85 -46.08
CA GLU A 337 22.76 96.00 -46.00
C GLU A 337 23.37 96.33 -47.37
N LEU A 338 23.87 95.32 -48.08
CA LEU A 338 24.37 95.47 -49.45
C LEU A 338 23.28 95.97 -50.41
N ARG A 339 22.03 95.51 -50.26
CA ARG A 339 20.89 96.04 -51.02
C ARG A 339 20.64 97.52 -50.70
N GLY A 340 20.73 97.91 -49.43
CA GLY A 340 20.64 99.30 -48.98
C GLY A 340 21.69 100.18 -49.66
N LEU A 341 22.97 99.80 -49.57
CA LEU A 341 24.10 100.50 -50.22
C LEU A 341 23.93 100.59 -51.74
N LEU A 342 23.47 99.52 -52.39
CA LEU A 342 23.19 99.53 -53.83
C LEU A 342 22.06 100.51 -54.17
N GLY A 343 21.06 100.64 -53.29
CA GLY A 343 20.01 101.65 -53.40
C GLY A 343 20.55 103.07 -53.27
N GLU A 344 21.41 103.34 -52.29
CA GLU A 344 22.07 104.63 -52.13
C GLU A 344 22.94 105.00 -53.33
N MET A 345 23.74 104.04 -53.82
CA MET A 345 24.62 104.25 -54.98
C MET A 345 23.81 104.55 -56.25
N LYS A 346 22.68 103.87 -56.45
CA LYS A 346 21.73 104.20 -57.54
C LYS A 346 21.19 105.62 -57.40
N GLY A 347 20.79 106.04 -56.20
CA GLY A 347 20.32 107.40 -55.94
C GLY A 347 21.40 108.46 -56.20
N LEU A 348 22.64 108.19 -55.81
CA LEU A 348 23.81 109.04 -56.12
C LEU A 348 24.05 109.15 -57.62
N MET A 349 24.05 108.03 -58.35
CA MET A 349 24.19 108.02 -59.81
C MET A 349 23.14 108.90 -60.48
N GLU A 350 21.89 108.80 -60.03
CA GLU A 350 20.77 109.58 -60.54
C GLU A 350 20.92 111.08 -60.24
N GLN A 351 21.40 111.46 -59.06
CA GLN A 351 21.75 112.86 -58.74
C GLN A 351 22.89 113.40 -59.62
N THR A 352 23.96 112.62 -59.84
CA THR A 352 25.05 113.04 -60.74
C THR A 352 24.56 113.21 -62.17
N ARG A 353 23.67 112.33 -62.64
CA ARG A 353 23.07 112.46 -63.96
C ARG A 353 22.23 113.75 -64.08
N LEU A 354 21.37 114.04 -63.10
CA LEU A 354 20.60 115.27 -63.07
C LEU A 354 21.49 116.53 -63.04
N ARG A 355 22.63 116.49 -62.33
CA ARG A 355 23.62 117.57 -62.33
C ARG A 355 24.31 117.73 -63.69
N ALA A 356 24.65 116.63 -64.36
CA ALA A 356 25.21 116.66 -65.70
C ALA A 356 24.22 117.27 -66.71
N ASP A 357 22.95 116.84 -66.67
CA ASP A 357 21.89 117.39 -67.51
C ASP A 357 21.70 118.91 -67.25
N ALA A 358 21.79 119.37 -65.99
CA ALA A 358 21.72 120.78 -65.64
C ALA A 358 22.93 121.60 -66.11
N LEU A 359 24.14 121.01 -66.08
CA LEU A 359 25.36 121.61 -66.63
C LEU A 359 25.27 121.76 -68.15
N ASP A 360 24.76 120.76 -68.84
CA ASP A 360 24.56 120.82 -70.30
C ASP A 360 23.57 121.94 -70.70
N LEU A 361 22.50 122.14 -69.92
CA LEU A 361 21.58 123.27 -70.08
C LEU A 361 22.26 124.63 -69.87
N LEU A 362 23.14 124.76 -68.89
CA LEU A 362 23.92 125.99 -68.65
C LEU A 362 24.91 126.27 -69.79
N VAL A 363 25.61 125.24 -70.27
CA VAL A 363 26.52 125.36 -71.42
C VAL A 363 25.76 125.78 -72.67
N ALA A 364 24.59 125.20 -72.92
CA ALA A 364 23.71 125.60 -74.03
C ALA A 364 23.27 127.06 -73.90
N ALA A 365 22.95 127.54 -72.69
CA ALA A 365 22.58 128.94 -72.44
C ALA A 365 23.73 129.92 -72.68
N VAL A 366 24.96 129.55 -72.29
CA VAL A 366 26.17 130.38 -72.53
C VAL A 366 26.48 130.46 -74.03
N LEU A 367 26.41 129.34 -74.75
CA LEU A 367 26.69 129.29 -76.19
C LEU A 367 25.62 130.02 -77.05
N GLY A 368 24.43 130.25 -76.51
CA GLY A 368 23.36 131.01 -77.17
C GLY A 368 23.46 132.55 -77.05
N SER A 369 24.37 133.08 -76.21
CA SER A 369 24.40 134.52 -75.86
C SER A 369 25.25 135.37 -76.83
N ARG A 370 24.68 136.48 -77.34
CA ARG A 370 25.20 137.32 -78.45
C ARG A 370 26.00 138.58 -78.05
N SER A 371 26.52 138.70 -76.83
CA SER A 371 27.17 139.94 -76.35
C SER A 371 28.70 140.03 -76.47
N TRP A 372 29.38 139.01 -77.00
CA TRP A 372 30.85 138.98 -77.07
C TRP A 372 31.34 138.91 -78.52
N ARG A 373 31.52 140.07 -79.18
CA ARG A 373 32.53 140.32 -80.25
C ARG A 373 32.35 141.72 -80.86
N LEU A 374 33.08 142.71 -80.36
CA LEU A 374 33.52 143.90 -81.12
C LEU A 374 34.75 144.55 -80.41
N GLY A 375 35.94 144.25 -80.96
CA GLY A 375 37.14 145.10 -80.95
C GLY A 375 38.15 144.99 -79.81
N TRP A 376 39.36 144.48 -80.10
CA TRP A 376 40.67 145.17 -79.95
C TRP A 376 41.83 144.28 -80.48
N SER A 377 42.89 144.93 -80.95
CA SER A 377 43.99 144.38 -81.77
C SER A 377 45.39 144.69 -81.20
N LEU A 378 46.37 143.85 -81.59
CA LEU A 378 47.84 144.04 -81.73
C LEU A 378 48.86 143.65 -80.59
N THR A 379 49.63 142.59 -80.93
CA THR A 379 51.11 142.35 -80.81
C THR A 379 51.86 142.03 -79.49
N ALA A 380 52.23 140.73 -79.34
CA ALA A 380 53.60 140.11 -79.23
C ALA A 380 54.65 140.57 -78.16
N PRO A 381 55.83 139.89 -77.98
CA PRO A 381 56.10 138.50 -77.52
C PRO A 381 57.25 138.38 -76.44
N ALA A 382 57.63 137.12 -76.10
CA ALA A 382 58.91 136.65 -75.46
C ALA A 382 58.94 136.62 -73.90
N ARG A 383 59.61 135.73 -73.15
CA ARG A 383 60.42 134.50 -73.33
C ARG A 383 60.88 134.03 -71.91
N TRP A 384 60.90 132.71 -71.68
CA TRP A 384 61.68 131.86 -70.72
C TRP A 384 61.66 132.05 -69.19
N GLY A 385 61.55 130.90 -68.51
CA GLY A 385 61.78 130.64 -67.08
C GLY A 385 61.35 129.23 -66.72
#